data_AF-A0A661CW90-F1
#
_entry.id   AF-A0A661CW90-F1
#
_cell.length_a   1.000
_cell.length_b   1.000
_cell.length_c   1.000
_cell.angle_alpha   90.00
_cell.angle_beta   90.00
_cell.angle_gamma   90.00
#
_symmetry.space_group_name_H-M   'P 1'
#
loop_
_entity.id
_entity.type
_entity.pdbx_description
1 polymer ?
#
loop_
_entity_poly.entity_id
_entity_poly.type
_entity_poly.pdbx_seq_one_letter_code
_entity_poly.pdbx_strand_id
1 'polypeptide(L)' 'ELANRLRIKLDKVCAIGDSLRDIQAAQTAGATPILVKTGKGEKTLAEGIPEGVAVFDDLSAVVTALLESKD' A
#
# COMPACT_ATOMS: atom_id res chain seq x y z
N GLU A 1 6.38 3.75 -15.45
CA GLU A 1 6.73 2.50 -16.15
C GLU A 1 5.62 1.43 -16.02
N LEU A 2 5.18 1.06 -14.82
CA LEU A 2 4.18 -0.01 -14.58
C LEU A 2 2.81 0.25 -15.24
N ALA A 3 2.22 1.43 -15.05
CA ALA A 3 0.95 1.82 -15.70
C ALA A 3 1.03 1.76 -17.24
N ASN A 4 2.15 2.19 -17.80
CA ASN A 4 2.37 2.19 -19.26
C ASN A 4 2.55 0.77 -19.81
N ARG A 5 3.22 -0.12 -19.07
CA ARG A 5 3.40 -1.52 -19.45
C ARG A 5 2.10 -2.32 -19.37
N LEU A 6 1.28 -2.06 -18.36
CA LEU A 6 0.03 -2.78 -18.13
C LEU A 6 -1.19 -2.14 -18.82
N ARG A 7 -1.05 -0.93 -19.39
CA ARG A 7 -2.14 -0.14 -19.98
C ARG A 7 -3.35 0.05 -19.05
N ILE A 8 -3.10 0.13 -17.75
CA ILE A 8 -4.11 0.38 -16.73
C ILE A 8 -3.85 1.70 -16.02
N LYS A 9 -4.92 2.38 -15.62
CA LYS A 9 -4.83 3.48 -14.65
C LYS A 9 -4.64 2.85 -13.27
N LEU A 10 -3.66 3.34 -12.50
CA LEU A 10 -3.36 2.83 -11.16
C LEU A 10 -4.27 3.40 -10.07
N ASP A 11 -5.23 4.26 -10.44
CA ASP A 11 -6.20 4.94 -9.56
C ASP A 11 -6.99 4.03 -8.61
N LYS A 12 -7.10 2.72 -8.93
CA LYS A 12 -7.75 1.71 -8.07
C LYS A 12 -6.83 0.57 -7.64
N VAL A 13 -5.53 0.71 -7.86
CA VAL A 13 -4.56 -0.34 -7.53
C VAL A 13 -4.03 -0.11 -6.13
N CYS A 14 -4.17 -1.11 -5.26
CA CYS A 14 -3.54 -1.10 -3.95
C CYS A 14 -2.05 -1.40 -4.11
N ALA A 15 -1.20 -0.58 -3.49
CA ALA A 15 0.24 -0.76 -3.45
C ALA A 15 0.65 -1.02 -1.99
N ILE A 16 1.14 -2.22 -1.72
CA ILE A 16 1.41 -2.73 -0.38
C ILE A 16 2.93 -2.77 -0.18
N GLY A 17 3.41 -2.15 0.90
CA GLY A 17 4.84 -2.11 1.24
C GLY A 17 5.08 -2.00 2.74
N ASP A 18 6.35 -2.10 3.16
CA ASP A 18 6.78 -2.01 4.56
C ASP A 18 7.61 -0.74 4.84
N SER A 19 7.85 0.08 3.81
CA SER A 19 8.77 1.22 3.84
C SER A 19 8.08 2.52 3.43
N LEU A 20 8.48 3.65 4.00
CA LEU A 20 7.94 4.98 3.67
C LEU A 20 8.09 5.31 2.17
N ARG A 21 9.17 4.83 1.55
CA ARG A 21 9.42 4.99 0.11
C ARG A 21 8.33 4.35 -0.75
N ASP A 22 7.80 3.20 -0.33
CA ASP A 22 6.76 2.49 -1.07
C ASP A 22 5.45 3.27 -1.01
N ILE A 23 5.12 3.83 0.16
CA ILE A 23 3.97 4.71 0.36
C ILE A 23 4.06 5.94 -0.57
N GLN A 24 5.19 6.62 -0.57
CA GLN A 24 5.40 7.81 -1.41
C GLN A 24 5.35 7.48 -2.91
N ALA A 25 5.93 6.35 -3.30
CA ALA A 25 5.88 5.88 -4.68
C ALA A 25 4.45 5.56 -5.13
N ALA A 26 3.67 4.90 -4.28
CA ALA A 26 2.26 4.60 -4.52
C ALA A 26 1.43 5.89 -4.69
N GLN A 27 1.57 6.85 -3.77
CA GLN A 27 0.88 8.15 -3.86
C GLN A 27 1.25 8.91 -5.14
N THR A 28 2.54 8.95 -5.49
CA THR A 28 3.02 9.61 -6.72
C THR A 28 2.47 8.92 -7.98
N ALA A 29 2.29 7.61 -7.93
CA ALA A 29 1.71 6.83 -9.02
C ALA A 29 0.17 6.91 -9.09
N GLY A 30 -0.48 7.55 -8.12
CA GLY A 30 -1.93 7.59 -7.98
C GLY A 30 -2.54 6.26 -7.51
N ALA A 31 -1.75 5.38 -6.90
CA ALA A 31 -2.21 4.13 -6.31
C ALA A 31 -2.66 4.35 -4.85
N THR A 32 -3.42 3.40 -4.31
CA THR A 32 -3.82 3.40 -2.89
C THR A 32 -2.72 2.79 -2.03
N PRO A 33 -2.01 3.57 -1.20
CA PRO A 33 -0.92 3.05 -0.36
C PRO A 33 -1.46 2.23 0.82
N ILE A 34 -0.83 1.09 1.08
CA ILE A 34 -1.08 0.25 2.25
C ILE A 34 0.26 -0.12 2.90
N LEU A 35 0.37 0.08 4.22
CA LEU A 35 1.52 -0.33 5.02
C LEU A 35 1.23 -1.67 5.70
N VAL A 36 2.16 -2.62 5.61
CA VAL A 36 2.18 -3.79 6.49
C VAL A 36 3.22 -3.58 7.59
N LYS A 37 2.97 -4.08 8.81
CA LYS A 37 3.90 -3.96 9.95
C LYS A 37 5.08 -4.93 9.85
N THR A 38 4.95 -6.03 9.10
CA THR A 38 6.05 -6.97 8.85
C THR A 38 7.27 -6.30 8.20
N GLY A 39 8.45 -6.91 8.34
CA GLY A 39 9.68 -6.36 7.78
C GLY A 39 10.11 -5.07 8.49
N LYS A 40 10.13 -3.96 7.76
CA LYS A 40 10.43 -2.61 8.29
C LYS A 40 9.18 -1.84 8.70
N GLY A 41 8.00 -2.43 8.59
CA GLY A 41 6.72 -1.77 8.76
C GLY A 41 6.53 -1.10 10.11
N GLU A 42 6.86 -1.80 11.21
CA GLU A 42 6.79 -1.24 12.56
C GLU A 42 7.67 0.00 12.71
N LYS A 43 8.87 -0.02 12.13
CA LYS A 43 9.78 1.12 12.15
C LYS A 43 9.21 2.27 11.31
N THR A 44 8.73 1.99 10.11
CA THR A 44 8.10 2.97 9.23
C THR A 44 6.89 3.63 9.89
N LEU A 45 6.08 2.87 10.63
CA LEU A 45 4.94 3.40 11.39
C LEU A 45 5.40 4.32 12.53
N ALA A 46 6.46 3.95 13.24
CA ALA A 46 7.03 4.75 14.33
C ALA A 46 7.72 6.04 13.83
N GLU A 47 8.32 6.01 12.64
CA GLU A 47 8.91 7.20 11.98
C GLU A 47 7.85 8.18 11.45
N GLY A 48 6.59 7.74 11.37
CA GLY A 48 5.46 8.53 10.91
C GLY A 48 5.15 8.30 9.43
N ILE A 49 3.87 8.12 9.14
CA ILE A 49 3.36 7.92 7.78
C ILE A 49 2.33 9.00 7.41
N PRO A 50 2.15 9.28 6.11
CA PRO A 50 1.11 10.19 5.64
C PRO A 50 -0.29 9.75 6.11
N GLU A 51 -1.17 10.73 6.34
CA GLU A 51 -2.57 10.45 6.64
C GLU A 51 -3.27 9.71 5.49
N GLY A 52 -4.23 8.87 5.82
CA GLY A 52 -5.02 8.10 4.85
C GLY A 52 -4.35 6.81 4.33
N VAL A 53 -3.17 6.43 4.86
CA VAL A 53 -2.55 5.13 4.58
C VAL A 53 -3.13 4.08 5.51
N ALA A 54 -3.68 3.00 4.94
CA ALA A 54 -4.16 1.88 5.74
C ALA A 54 -2.98 1.05 6.29
N VAL A 55 -3.07 0.60 7.54
CA VAL A 55 -2.01 -0.16 8.21
C VAL A 55 -2.55 -1.53 8.62
N PHE A 56 -1.85 -2.58 8.23
CA PHE A 56 -2.18 -3.97 8.55
C PHE A 56 -1.01 -4.67 9.23
N ASP A 57 -1.27 -5.72 10.00
CA ASP A 57 -0.20 -6.45 10.70
C ASP A 57 0.71 -7.18 9.70
N ASP A 58 0.13 -7.79 8.66
CA ASP A 58 0.86 -8.54 7.65
C ASP A 58 0.13 -8.57 6.31
N LEU A 59 0.77 -9.16 5.29
CA LEU A 59 0.22 -9.26 3.95
C LEU A 59 -1.05 -10.13 3.88
N SER A 60 -1.16 -11.17 4.71
CA SER A 60 -2.37 -12.01 4.78
C SER A 60 -3.57 -11.19 5.27
N ALA A 61 -3.39 -10.34 6.27
CA ALA A 61 -4.43 -9.44 6.75
C ALA A 61 -4.92 -8.48 5.64
N VAL A 62 -3.99 -7.96 4.82
CA VAL A 62 -4.35 -7.14 3.65
C VAL A 62 -5.16 -7.94 2.64
N VAL A 63 -4.72 -9.15 2.29
CA VAL A 63 -5.41 -10.00 1.32
C VAL A 63 -6.82 -10.35 1.80
N THR A 64 -6.98 -10.71 3.07
CA THR A 64 -8.29 -10.96 3.68
C THR A 64 -9.20 -9.75 3.54
N ALA A 65 -8.72 -8.55 3.93
CA ALA A 65 -9.50 -7.33 3.79
C ALA A 65 -9.90 -7.01 2.34
N LEU A 66 -9.00 -7.25 1.37
CA LEU A 66 -9.28 -7.06 -0.06
C LEU A 66 -10.31 -8.06 -0.60
N LEU A 67 -10.30 -9.30 -0.11
CA LEU A 67 -11.25 -10.34 -0.54
C LEU A 67 -12.62 -10.21 0.15
N GLU A 68 -12.66 -9.68 1.37
CA GLU A 68 -13.89 -9.39 2.12
C GLU A 68 -14.56 -8.09 1.65
N SER A 69 -13.79 -7.18 1.05
CA SER A 69 -14.30 -6.01 0.32
C SER A 69 -14.95 -6.47 -1.00
N LYS A 70 -16.06 -7.21 -0.89
CA LYS A 70 -16.95 -7.49 -2.01
C LYS A 70 -17.78 -6.24 -2.29
N ASP A 71 -17.67 -5.72 -3.51
CA ASP A 71 -18.81 -5.13 -4.22
C ASP A 71 -19.98 -6.13 -4.29
#